data_AF-A0A2N7NDF0-F1
#
_entry.id   AF-A0A2N7NDF0-F1
#
_cell.length_a   1.000
_cell.length_b   1.000
_cell.length_c   1.000
_cell.angle_alpha   90.00
_cell.angle_beta   90.00
_cell.angle_gamma   90.00
#
_symmetry.space_group_name_H-M   'P 1'
#
loop_
_entity.id
_entity.type
_entity.pdbx_description
1 polymer ?
#
loop_
_entity_poly.entity_id
_entity_poly.type
_entity_poly.pdbx_seq_one_letter_code
_entity_poly.pdbx_strand_id
1 'polypeptide(L)'
;MQRDYTLTCLNNMPREELEEFSLRMIHRLVPEDAMTELFTFEQEEVTNEERMQSAKFDAMLRMTAIALSEVNLAFSESDNSQQNIERMTRLLLWHFYAMSFNLEQAISLETHCDKVEKILLKAPTEAFGWVKELTELLHFYAELNEGNEDKKDA
;
A
#
# COMPACT_ATOMS: atom_id res chain seq x y z
N MET A 1 -7.99 -17.10 -15.56
CA MET A 1 -8.08 -16.94 -14.10
C MET A 1 -8.11 -15.46 -13.79
N GLN A 2 -9.17 -14.96 -13.17
CA GLN A 2 -9.26 -13.57 -12.76
C GLN A 2 -8.36 -13.38 -11.53
N ARG A 3 -7.37 -12.48 -11.59
CA ARG A 3 -6.39 -12.25 -10.51
C ARG A 3 -7.02 -11.40 -9.42
N ASP A 4 -7.59 -12.03 -8.40
CA ASP A 4 -8.37 -11.31 -7.38
C ASP A 4 -7.51 -10.65 -6.28
N TYR A 5 -6.21 -10.97 -6.25
CA TYR A 5 -5.24 -10.51 -5.24
C TYR A 5 -5.64 -10.80 -3.79
N THR A 6 -6.46 -11.85 -3.60
CA THR A 6 -6.65 -12.48 -2.29
C THR A 6 -5.40 -13.24 -1.88
N LEU A 7 -5.32 -13.68 -0.61
CA LEU A 7 -4.19 -14.44 -0.08
C LEU A 7 -3.76 -15.60 -0.99
N THR A 8 -4.71 -16.40 -1.48
CA THR A 8 -4.41 -17.52 -2.38
C THR A 8 -3.81 -17.05 -3.70
N CYS A 9 -4.30 -15.94 -4.28
CA CYS A 9 -3.73 -15.39 -5.50
C CYS A 9 -2.31 -14.88 -5.25
N LEU A 10 -2.09 -14.11 -4.18
CA LEU A 10 -0.80 -13.50 -3.85
C LEU A 10 0.28 -14.56 -3.56
N ASN A 11 -0.05 -15.61 -2.82
CA ASN A 11 0.87 -16.73 -2.54
C ASN A 11 1.31 -17.50 -3.79
N ASN A 12 0.49 -17.51 -4.84
CA ASN A 12 0.73 -18.29 -6.04
C ASN A 12 1.30 -17.46 -7.21
N MET A 13 1.41 -16.14 -7.05
CA MET A 13 1.98 -15.25 -8.07
C MET A 13 3.47 -15.00 -7.81
N PRO A 14 4.30 -14.93 -8.86
CA PRO A 14 5.69 -14.49 -8.71
C PRO A 14 5.76 -13.06 -8.17
N ARG A 15 6.63 -12.84 -7.19
CA ARG A 15 6.82 -11.54 -6.54
C ARG A 15 7.14 -10.44 -7.55
N GLU A 16 8.09 -10.69 -8.45
CA GLU A 16 8.48 -9.74 -9.50
C GLU A 16 7.29 -9.29 -10.36
N GLU A 17 6.36 -10.21 -10.66
CA GLU A 17 5.14 -9.90 -11.40
C GLU A 17 4.25 -8.94 -10.60
N LEU A 18 4.07 -9.21 -9.30
CA LEU A 18 3.27 -8.38 -8.41
C LEU A 18 3.87 -6.98 -8.22
N GLU A 19 5.18 -6.88 -8.06
CA GLU A 19 5.91 -5.61 -7.98
C GLU A 19 5.74 -4.80 -9.27
N GLU A 20 5.93 -5.44 -10.44
CA GLU A 20 5.79 -4.77 -11.73
C GLU A 20 4.35 -4.29 -11.96
N PHE A 21 3.32 -5.09 -11.63
CA PHE A 21 1.93 -4.64 -11.79
C PHE A 21 1.55 -3.55 -10.82
N SER A 22 1.92 -3.68 -9.55
CA SER A 22 1.56 -2.67 -8.56
C SER A 22 2.22 -1.33 -8.86
N LEU A 23 3.49 -1.34 -9.25
CA LEU A 23 4.19 -0.11 -9.65
C LEU A 23 3.58 0.50 -10.91
N ARG A 24 3.27 -0.31 -11.93
CA ARG A 24 2.52 0.16 -13.11
C ARG A 24 1.17 0.77 -12.73
N MET A 25 0.52 0.21 -11.71
CA MET A 25 -0.77 0.72 -11.27
C MET A 25 -0.66 2.05 -10.53
N ILE A 26 0.34 2.20 -9.67
CA ILE A 26 0.65 3.49 -9.03
C ILE A 26 0.92 4.55 -10.11
N HIS A 27 1.80 4.28 -11.07
CA HIS A 27 2.10 5.25 -12.14
C HIS A 27 0.89 5.61 -13.01
N ARG A 28 -0.06 4.70 -13.19
CA ARG A 28 -1.28 4.97 -13.94
C ARG A 28 -2.29 5.80 -13.13
N LEU A 29 -2.33 5.61 -11.82
CA LEU A 29 -3.34 6.19 -10.94
C LEU A 29 -2.90 7.51 -10.32
N VAL A 30 -1.60 7.73 -10.12
CA VAL A 30 -1.08 8.98 -9.57
C VAL A 30 -0.87 10.00 -10.70
N PRO A 31 -1.54 11.16 -10.65
CA PRO A 31 -1.33 12.24 -11.61
C PRO A 31 0.13 12.76 -11.65
N GLU A 32 0.62 13.17 -12.83
CA GLU A 32 1.99 13.65 -13.01
C GLU A 32 2.31 14.95 -12.22
N ASP A 33 1.31 15.81 -12.04
CA ASP A 33 1.39 17.02 -11.23
C ASP A 33 1.58 16.70 -9.74
N ALA A 34 0.83 15.73 -9.22
CA ALA A 34 1.02 15.22 -7.85
C ALA A 34 2.40 14.61 -7.64
N MET A 35 2.91 13.86 -8.63
CA MET A 35 4.30 13.35 -8.60
C MET A 35 5.32 14.48 -8.53
N THR A 36 5.18 15.48 -9.40
CA THR A 36 6.11 16.61 -9.47
C THR A 36 6.15 17.39 -8.16
N GLU A 37 5.00 17.64 -7.55
CA GLU A 37 4.90 18.31 -6.26
C GLU A 37 5.62 17.52 -5.16
N LEU A 38 5.29 16.22 -5.02
CA LEU A 38 5.88 15.35 -4.00
C LEU A 38 7.41 15.30 -4.08
N PHE A 39 7.97 15.13 -5.28
CA PHE A 39 9.42 15.00 -5.46
C PHE A 39 10.18 16.34 -5.44
N THR A 40 9.53 17.47 -5.70
CA THR A 40 10.17 18.79 -5.62
C THR A 40 10.43 19.20 -4.18
N PHE A 41 9.48 18.93 -3.27
CA PHE A 41 9.67 19.18 -1.84
C PHE A 41 10.83 18.36 -1.23
N GLU A 42 11.03 17.13 -1.70
CA GLU A 42 12.08 16.26 -1.16
C GLU A 42 13.49 16.68 -1.57
N GLN A 43 13.69 17.18 -2.81
CA GLN A 43 15.02 17.54 -3.32
C GLN A 43 15.66 18.70 -2.54
N GLU A 44 14.88 19.58 -1.92
CA GLU A 44 15.39 20.69 -1.12
C GLU A 44 15.94 20.25 0.27
N GLU A 45 15.63 19.03 0.74
CA GLU A 45 15.92 18.59 2.12
C GLU A 45 17.11 17.61 2.29
N VAL A 46 17.79 17.20 1.22
CA VAL A 46 18.70 16.03 1.29
C VAL A 46 20.18 16.38 1.46
N THR A 47 20.64 16.43 2.72
CA THR A 47 22.07 16.37 3.08
C THR A 47 22.44 15.20 3.99
N ASN A 48 21.47 14.38 4.42
CA ASN A 48 21.65 13.25 5.34
C ASN A 48 20.85 12.02 4.85
N GLU A 49 21.47 10.83 4.89
CA GLU A 49 20.91 9.55 4.48
C GLU A 49 19.64 9.15 5.25
N GLU A 50 19.59 9.38 6.57
CA GLU A 50 18.39 9.08 7.38
C GLU A 50 17.20 9.95 6.97
N ARG A 51 17.45 11.24 6.71
CA ARG A 51 16.41 12.15 6.23
C ARG A 51 15.92 11.77 4.84
N MET A 52 16.83 11.32 3.97
CA MET A 52 16.47 10.82 2.64
C MET A 52 15.55 9.60 2.72
N GLN A 53 15.81 8.67 3.64
CA GLN A 53 14.95 7.49 3.82
C GLN A 53 13.57 7.88 4.37
N SER A 54 13.52 8.79 5.35
CA SER A 54 12.27 9.31 5.89
C SER A 54 11.42 10.01 4.82
N ALA A 55 12.05 10.84 3.98
CA ALA A 55 11.38 11.52 2.88
C ALA A 55 10.79 10.49 1.90
N LYS A 56 11.62 9.59 1.37
CA LYS A 56 11.19 8.53 0.45
C LYS A 56 10.01 7.72 0.97
N PHE A 57 10.01 7.39 2.26
CA PHE A 57 8.91 6.67 2.88
C PHE A 57 7.62 7.49 2.89
N ASP A 58 7.72 8.77 3.28
CA ASP A 58 6.59 9.67 3.29
C ASP A 58 6.02 9.92 1.88
N ALA A 59 6.87 10.09 0.85
CA ALA A 59 6.41 10.10 -0.54
C ALA A 59 5.73 8.80 -0.94
N MET A 60 6.28 7.63 -0.57
CA MET A 60 5.64 6.35 -0.87
C MET A 60 4.25 6.24 -0.23
N LEU A 61 4.10 6.67 1.03
CA LEU A 61 2.82 6.70 1.73
C LEU A 61 1.83 7.63 1.02
N ARG A 62 2.25 8.86 0.68
CA ARG A 62 1.42 9.84 -0.03
C ARG A 62 1.03 9.36 -1.44
N MET A 63 1.97 8.81 -2.21
CA MET A 63 1.72 8.23 -3.53
C MET A 63 0.73 7.07 -3.47
N THR A 64 0.89 6.17 -2.50
CA THR A 64 -0.03 5.04 -2.30
C THR A 64 -1.43 5.55 -1.96
N ALA A 65 -1.55 6.55 -1.08
CA ALA A 65 -2.83 7.12 -0.69
C ALA A 65 -3.57 7.78 -1.87
N ILE A 66 -2.83 8.51 -2.71
CA ILE A 66 -3.37 9.11 -3.95
C ILE A 66 -3.80 8.01 -4.92
N ALA A 67 -2.95 7.01 -5.17
CA ALA A 67 -3.30 5.91 -6.06
C ALA A 67 -4.60 5.21 -5.60
N LEU A 68 -4.74 4.98 -4.29
CA LEU A 68 -5.92 4.37 -3.68
C LEU A 68 -7.19 5.23 -3.81
N SER A 69 -7.11 6.56 -3.73
CA SER A 69 -8.28 7.42 -3.94
C SER A 69 -8.76 7.40 -5.38
N GLU A 70 -7.85 7.23 -6.34
CA GLU A 70 -8.19 7.22 -7.77
C GLU A 70 -8.73 5.88 -8.27
N VAL A 71 -8.58 4.78 -7.52
CA VAL A 71 -9.07 3.44 -7.94
C VAL A 71 -10.56 3.46 -8.29
N ASN A 72 -11.39 4.10 -7.46
CA ASN A 72 -12.83 4.15 -7.69
C ASN A 72 -13.15 4.82 -9.04
N LEU A 73 -12.54 5.99 -9.29
CA LEU A 73 -12.75 6.73 -10.52
C LEU A 73 -12.28 5.92 -11.73
N ALA A 74 -11.08 5.35 -11.65
CA ALA A 74 -10.44 4.62 -12.74
C ALA A 74 -11.18 3.35 -13.18
N PHE A 75 -12.01 2.75 -12.31
CA PHE A 75 -12.68 1.48 -12.57
C PHE A 75 -14.22 1.55 -12.50
N SER A 76 -14.80 2.73 -12.23
CA SER A 76 -16.25 2.93 -12.07
C SER A 76 -17.07 2.52 -13.29
N GLU A 77 -16.54 2.76 -14.50
CA GLU A 77 -17.19 2.43 -15.78
C GLU A 77 -16.83 1.03 -16.32
N SER A 78 -16.07 0.23 -15.57
CA SER A 78 -15.66 -1.11 -16.02
C SER A 78 -16.73 -2.18 -15.76
N ASP A 79 -16.75 -3.22 -16.60
CA ASP A 79 -17.52 -4.43 -16.31
C ASP A 79 -17.04 -5.05 -14.99
N ASN A 80 -17.97 -5.35 -14.09
CA ASN A 80 -17.68 -5.77 -12.70
C ASN A 80 -16.87 -4.72 -11.92
N SER A 81 -17.20 -3.44 -12.08
CA SER A 81 -16.52 -2.28 -11.45
C SER A 81 -16.17 -2.49 -9.98
N GLN A 82 -17.15 -2.88 -9.15
CA GLN A 82 -16.93 -3.14 -7.72
C GLN A 82 -15.83 -4.17 -7.47
N GLN A 83 -15.86 -5.29 -8.21
CA GLN A 83 -14.86 -6.34 -8.08
C GLN A 83 -13.49 -5.83 -8.53
N ASN A 84 -13.41 -5.05 -9.61
CA ASN A 84 -12.14 -4.50 -10.08
C ASN A 84 -11.54 -3.47 -9.10
N ILE A 85 -12.39 -2.63 -8.51
CA ILE A 85 -12.00 -1.68 -7.47
C ILE A 85 -11.36 -2.43 -6.30
N GLU A 86 -12.07 -3.40 -5.72
CA GLU A 86 -11.56 -4.18 -4.59
C GLU A 86 -10.25 -4.91 -4.94
N ARG A 87 -10.16 -5.47 -6.15
CA ARG A 87 -8.94 -6.14 -6.64
C ARG A 87 -7.75 -5.19 -6.71
N MET A 88 -7.92 -4.01 -7.27
CA MET A 88 -6.83 -3.04 -7.38
C MET A 88 -6.46 -2.48 -6.02
N THR A 89 -7.43 -2.24 -5.13
CA THR A 89 -7.18 -1.84 -3.75
C THR A 89 -6.33 -2.88 -3.02
N ARG A 90 -6.63 -4.19 -3.15
CA ARG A 90 -5.79 -5.26 -2.59
C ARG A 90 -4.35 -5.21 -3.11
N LEU A 91 -4.18 -5.07 -4.43
CA LEU A 91 -2.85 -5.01 -5.04
C LEU A 91 -2.03 -3.82 -4.53
N LEU A 92 -2.63 -2.65 -4.39
CA LEU A 92 -1.95 -1.44 -3.90
C LEU A 92 -1.62 -1.54 -2.40
N LEU A 93 -2.50 -2.13 -1.59
CA LEU A 93 -2.22 -2.38 -0.17
C LEU A 93 -1.13 -3.45 0.01
N TRP A 94 -1.10 -4.47 -0.84
CA TRP A 94 0.01 -5.43 -0.88
C TRP A 94 1.33 -4.76 -1.24
N HIS A 95 1.35 -3.85 -2.22
CA HIS A 95 2.55 -3.11 -2.59
C HIS A 95 3.07 -2.29 -1.41
N PHE A 96 2.19 -1.54 -0.75
CA PHE A 96 2.55 -0.79 0.45
C PHE A 96 3.16 -1.67 1.53
N TYR A 97 2.57 -2.84 1.77
CA TYR A 97 3.08 -3.83 2.71
C TYR A 97 4.46 -4.39 2.30
N ALA A 98 4.64 -4.76 1.04
CA ALA A 98 5.89 -5.34 0.54
C ALA A 98 7.05 -4.34 0.49
N MET A 99 6.76 -3.05 0.27
CA MET A 99 7.78 -2.00 0.10
C MET A 99 8.08 -1.24 1.40
N SER A 100 7.21 -1.31 2.40
CA SER A 100 7.41 -0.62 3.68
C SER A 100 8.32 -1.43 4.63
N PHE A 101 9.39 -0.80 5.13
CA PHE A 101 10.19 -1.21 6.29
C PHE A 101 10.53 -2.72 6.43
N ASN A 102 10.64 -3.46 5.33
CA ASN A 102 10.78 -4.93 5.37
C ASN A 102 9.71 -5.62 6.24
N LEU A 103 8.48 -5.11 6.25
CA LEU A 103 7.37 -5.60 7.09
C LEU A 103 7.15 -7.11 6.93
N GLU A 104 7.44 -7.67 5.76
CA GLU A 104 7.35 -9.10 5.48
C GLU A 104 8.21 -9.99 6.38
N GLN A 105 9.24 -9.44 7.03
CA GLN A 105 10.07 -10.17 7.99
C GLN A 105 9.41 -10.25 9.38
N ALA A 106 8.50 -9.32 9.69
CA ALA A 106 7.87 -9.17 11.00
C ALA A 106 6.40 -9.63 11.00
N ILE A 107 5.71 -9.42 9.88
CA ILE A 107 4.27 -9.64 9.72
C ILE A 107 4.07 -10.65 8.61
N SER A 108 3.17 -11.62 8.83
CA SER A 108 2.84 -12.61 7.81
C SER A 108 1.91 -12.02 6.75
N LEU A 109 2.00 -12.54 5.51
CA LEU A 109 1.10 -12.13 4.43
C LEU A 109 -0.37 -12.44 4.77
N GLU A 110 -0.65 -13.53 5.48
CA GLU A 110 -2.00 -13.88 5.95
C GLU A 110 -2.57 -12.81 6.87
N THR A 111 -1.78 -12.36 7.85
CA THR A 111 -2.16 -11.27 8.77
C THR A 111 -2.42 -9.96 8.02
N HIS A 112 -1.58 -9.64 7.04
CA HIS A 112 -1.79 -8.48 6.16
C HIS A 112 -3.13 -8.60 5.41
N CYS A 113 -3.34 -9.71 4.70
CA CYS A 113 -4.57 -9.93 3.92
C CYS A 113 -5.83 -9.85 4.78
N ASP A 114 -5.83 -10.46 5.97
CA ASP A 114 -6.97 -10.40 6.90
C ASP A 114 -7.31 -8.97 7.33
N LYS A 115 -6.28 -8.14 7.56
CA LYS A 115 -6.47 -6.73 7.87
C LYS A 115 -6.98 -5.96 6.65
N VAL A 116 -6.46 -6.23 5.46
CA VAL A 116 -6.92 -5.63 4.19
C VAL A 116 -8.40 -5.91 3.94
N GLU A 117 -8.87 -7.14 4.14
CA GLU A 117 -10.31 -7.44 3.96
C GLU A 117 -11.20 -6.63 4.90
N LYS A 118 -10.73 -6.32 6.12
CA LYS A 118 -11.46 -5.43 7.05
C LYS A 118 -11.48 -3.98 6.56
N ILE A 119 -10.38 -3.51 5.96
CA ILE A 119 -10.30 -2.17 5.36
C ILE A 119 -11.28 -2.05 4.21
N LEU A 120 -11.36 -3.06 3.33
CA LEU A 120 -12.25 -3.05 2.16
C LEU A 120 -13.74 -2.90 2.51
N LEU A 121 -14.18 -3.37 3.69
CA LEU A 121 -15.57 -3.18 4.15
C LEU A 121 -15.97 -1.70 4.27
N LYS A 122 -14.99 -0.82 4.50
CA LYS A 122 -15.20 0.63 4.64
C LYS A 122 -14.00 1.40 4.10
N ALA A 123 -13.63 1.08 2.86
CA ALA A 123 -12.50 1.73 2.20
C ALA A 123 -12.76 3.25 2.06
N PRO A 124 -11.78 4.10 2.42
CA PRO A 124 -11.86 5.52 2.11
C PRO A 124 -12.00 5.78 0.61
N THR A 125 -12.59 6.92 0.25
CA THR A 125 -12.72 7.34 -1.16
C THR A 125 -11.75 8.44 -1.55
N GLU A 126 -11.12 9.08 -0.57
CA GLU A 126 -10.33 10.30 -0.74
C GLU A 126 -8.95 10.16 -0.10
N ALA A 127 -7.95 10.83 -0.69
CA ALA A 127 -6.54 10.62 -0.38
C ALA A 127 -6.22 10.83 1.10
N PHE A 128 -6.81 11.85 1.75
CA PHE A 128 -6.59 12.10 3.17
C PHE A 128 -7.13 10.96 4.06
N GLY A 129 -8.26 10.36 3.70
CA GLY A 129 -8.78 9.18 4.37
C GLY A 129 -7.85 7.98 4.22
N TRP A 130 -7.25 7.81 3.03
CA TRP A 130 -6.25 6.76 2.80
C TRP A 130 -4.94 7.00 3.52
N VAL A 131 -4.45 8.24 3.63
CA VAL A 131 -3.28 8.58 4.46
C VAL A 131 -3.51 8.09 5.88
N LYS A 132 -4.67 8.44 6.47
CA LYS A 132 -5.03 7.98 7.81
C LYS A 132 -5.05 6.46 7.91
N GLU A 133 -5.72 5.77 7.00
CA GLU A 133 -5.85 4.30 7.04
C GLU A 133 -4.48 3.59 6.89
N LEU A 134 -3.61 4.09 6.00
CA LEU A 134 -2.24 3.57 5.84
C LEU A 134 -1.39 3.79 7.10
N THR A 135 -1.52 4.95 7.75
CA THR A 135 -0.85 5.19 9.05
C THR A 135 -1.37 4.27 10.14
N GLU A 136 -2.69 4.08 10.25
CA GLU A 136 -3.30 3.12 11.20
C GLU A 136 -2.87 1.68 10.90
N LEU A 137 -2.67 1.33 9.64
CA LEU A 137 -2.15 0.04 9.21
C LEU A 137 -0.71 -0.20 9.68
N LEU A 138 0.16 0.82 9.61
CA LEU A 138 1.52 0.75 10.15
C LEU A 138 1.52 0.61 11.68
N HIS A 139 0.66 1.36 12.38
CA HIS A 139 0.52 1.21 13.84
C HIS A 139 0.09 -0.20 14.23
N PHE A 140 -0.88 -0.77 13.50
CA PHE A 140 -1.30 -2.15 13.70
C PHE A 140 -0.13 -3.15 13.53
N TYR A 141 0.75 -2.96 12.55
CA TYR A 141 1.93 -3.81 12.39
C TYR A 141 2.96 -3.63 13.50
N ALA A 142 3.19 -2.40 13.95
CA ALA A 142 4.10 -2.13 15.05
C ALA A 142 3.65 -2.83 16.34
N GLU A 143 2.36 -2.70 16.70
CA GLU A 143 1.77 -3.37 17.88
C GLU A 143 1.90 -4.90 17.81
N LEU A 144 1.70 -5.49 16.62
CA LEU A 144 1.86 -6.93 16.43
C LEU A 144 3.31 -7.39 16.57
N ASN A 145 4.26 -6.59 16.07
CA ASN A 145 5.68 -6.93 16.20
C ASN A 145 6.13 -6.88 17.66
N GLU A 146 5.77 -5.82 18.40
CA GLU A 146 6.06 -5.68 19.83
C GLU A 146 5.46 -6.87 20.63
N GLY A 147 4.19 -7.20 20.40
CA GLY A 147 3.53 -8.33 21.07
C GLY A 147 4.08 -9.72 20.69
N ASN A 148 4.80 -9.83 19.58
CA ASN A 148 5.51 -11.06 19.18
C ASN A 148 6.90 -11.17 19.82
N GLU A 149 7.57 -10.04 20.08
CA GLU A 149 8.84 -9.98 20.81
C GLU A 149 8.63 -10.36 22.29
N ASP A 150 7.61 -9.80 22.94
CA ASP A 150 7.27 -10.11 24.34
C ASP A 150 6.96 -11.60 24.59
N LYS A 151 6.49 -12.33 23.58
CA LYS A 151 6.20 -13.78 23.65
C LYS A 151 7.43 -14.66 23.44
N LYS A 152 8.52 -14.14 22.86
CA LYS A 152 9.77 -14.90 22.68
C LYS A 152 10.64 -14.86 23.94
N ASP A 153 10.46 -13.84 24.77
CA ASP A 153 11.21 -13.63 26.01
C ASP A 153 10.50 -14.19 27.28
N ALA A 154 9.34 -14.84 27.11
CA ALA A 154 8.55 -15.49 28.18
C ALA A 154 8.60 -17.02 28.09
#